data_AF-Q80WZ1-F1
#
_entry.id   AF-Q80WZ1-F1
#
_cell.length_a   1.000
_cell.length_b   1.000
_cell.length_c   1.000
_cell.angle_alpha   90.00
_cell.angle_beta   90.00
_cell.angle_gamma   90.00
#
_symmetry.space_group_name_H-M   'P 1'
#
loop_
_entity.id
_entity.type
_entity.pdbx_description
1 polymer ?
#
loop_
_entity_poly.entity_id
_entity_poly.type
_entity_poly.pdbx_seq_one_letter_code
_entity_poly.pdbx_strand_id
1 'polypeptide(L)'
;YDGMIQLSYRNGTLYNNEKHTPRSTLITFLCDRDAGVGFPEYQEEDNSTYNFRWYTSYACPEEPLECMVTDPSMMEQYDLSSLVKFEGGRGGNWYAMENSREHFTRRKYYL
;
A
#
# COMPACT_ATOMS: atom_id res chain seq x y z
N TYR A 1 3.83 11.49 -4.49
CA TYR A 1 4.35 10.20 -4.01
C TYR A 1 5.48 9.83 -4.95
N ASP A 2 6.70 9.71 -4.43
CA ASP A 2 7.93 9.38 -5.17
C ASP A 2 8.20 7.86 -5.18
N GLY A 3 7.24 7.04 -4.72
CA GLY A 3 7.32 5.59 -4.77
C GLY A 3 7.99 4.94 -3.56
N MET A 4 8.35 5.71 -2.52
CA MET A 4 9.07 5.21 -1.36
C MET A 4 8.35 5.55 -0.05
N ILE A 5 8.25 4.58 0.84
CA ILE A 5 7.73 4.77 2.20
C ILE A 5 8.88 4.59 3.18
N GLN A 6 9.03 5.52 4.12
CA GLN A 6 10.12 5.47 5.10
C GLN A 6 9.58 5.33 6.51
N LEU A 7 10.12 4.36 7.25
CA LEU A 7 9.85 4.16 8.67
C LEU A 7 11.14 4.42 9.45
N SER A 8 11.07 5.37 10.39
CA SER A 8 12.19 5.77 11.23
C SER A 8 11.94 5.35 12.67
N TYR A 9 12.77 4.44 13.18
CA TYR A 9 12.89 4.17 14.60
C TYR A 9 13.99 5.03 15.20
N ARG A 10 13.68 5.76 16.26
CA ARG A 10 14.59 6.71 16.92
C ARG A 10 14.66 6.41 18.40
N ASN A 11 15.63 7.03 19.08
CA ASN A 11 15.81 6.94 20.53
C ASN A 11 16.09 5.50 21.02
N GLY A 12 16.89 4.76 20.27
CA GLY A 12 17.43 3.48 20.73
C GLY A 12 18.49 3.66 21.82
N THR A 13 19.15 2.55 22.17
CA THR A 13 20.26 2.57 23.14
C THR A 13 21.40 3.44 22.65
N LEU A 14 22.13 4.06 23.59
CA LEU A 14 23.22 4.98 23.28
C LEU A 14 24.39 4.23 22.64
N TYR A 15 24.91 4.77 21.54
CA TYR A 15 26.13 4.29 20.92
C TYR A 15 27.34 4.57 21.82
N ASN A 16 28.37 3.73 21.72
CA ASN A 16 29.58 3.89 22.51
C ASN A 16 30.54 4.91 21.85
N ASN A 17 30.07 6.14 21.68
CA ASN A 17 30.85 7.26 21.17
C ASN A 17 30.85 8.41 22.20
N GLU A 18 31.75 9.40 22.02
CA GLU A 18 31.87 10.55 22.93
C GLU A 18 30.56 11.33 23.11
N LYS A 19 29.75 11.39 22.05
CA LYS A 19 28.47 12.11 22.03
C LYS A 19 27.31 11.30 22.59
N HIS A 20 27.54 10.02 22.95
CA HIS A 20 26.50 9.06 23.34
C HIS A 20 25.26 9.14 22.44
N THR A 21 25.48 9.11 21.12
CA THR A 21 24.42 9.30 20.14
C THR A 21 23.40 8.16 20.25
N PRO A 22 22.09 8.44 20.38
CA PRO A 22 21.07 7.39 20.38
C PRO A 22 21.09 6.62 19.06
N ARG A 23 21.10 5.30 19.12
CA ARG A 23 20.93 4.46 17.92
C ARG A 23 19.60 4.76 17.25
N SER A 24 19.60 4.74 15.93
CA SER A 24 18.37 4.87 15.14
C SER A 24 18.36 3.86 14.00
N THR A 25 17.21 3.69 13.37
CA THR A 25 17.03 2.78 12.24
C THR A 25 16.12 3.43 11.22
N LEU A 26 16.51 3.36 9.96
CA LEU A 26 15.72 3.80 8.82
C LEU A 26 15.41 2.60 7.93
N ILE A 27 14.13 2.33 7.73
CA ILE A 27 13.64 1.29 6.82
C ILE A 27 13.01 2.01 5.63
N THR A 28 13.54 1.77 4.44
CA THR A 28 12.97 2.25 3.18
C THR A 28 12.22 1.12 2.52
N PHE A 29 10.90 1.22 2.49
CA PHE A 29 10.04 0.30 1.75
C PHE A 29 10.01 0.68 0.27
N LEU A 30 10.20 -0.33 -0.57
CA LEU A 30 10.26 -0.21 -2.02
C LEU A 30 9.20 -1.11 -2.63
N CYS A 31 8.55 -0.63 -3.69
CA CYS A 31 7.55 -1.42 -4.40
C CYS A 31 8.21 -2.59 -5.14
N ASP A 32 7.76 -3.79 -4.81
CA ASP A 32 7.93 -5.01 -5.61
C ASP A 32 6.61 -5.78 -5.56
N ARG A 33 5.89 -5.82 -6.68
CA ARG A 33 4.55 -6.42 -6.75
C ARG A 33 4.55 -7.93 -6.48
N ASP A 34 5.68 -8.60 -6.70
CA ASP A 34 5.81 -10.06 -6.60
C ASP A 34 6.37 -10.51 -5.23
N ALA A 35 6.88 -9.57 -4.43
CA ALA A 35 7.53 -9.88 -3.15
C ALA A 35 6.56 -10.22 -2.00
N GLY A 36 5.26 -9.93 -2.13
CA GLY A 36 4.31 -10.06 -1.02
C GLY A 36 4.74 -9.23 0.20
N VAL A 37 4.81 -9.87 1.37
CA VAL A 37 5.35 -9.24 2.60
C VAL A 37 6.84 -8.88 2.45
N GLY A 38 7.61 -9.66 1.70
CA GLY A 38 9.06 -9.51 1.57
C GLY A 38 9.82 -9.64 2.90
N PHE A 39 11.08 -9.18 2.91
CA PHE A 39 11.94 -9.15 4.09
C PHE A 39 12.88 -7.94 4.06
N PRO A 40 13.32 -7.43 5.24
CA PRO A 40 14.26 -6.33 5.30
C PRO A 40 15.70 -6.79 4.99
N GLU A 41 16.38 -6.01 4.16
CA GLU A 41 17.77 -6.17 3.76
C GLU A 41 18.63 -5.06 4.36
N TYR A 42 19.56 -5.42 5.24
CA TYR A 42 20.54 -4.49 5.78
C TYR A 42 21.42 -3.94 4.65
N GLN A 43 21.58 -2.62 4.61
CA GLN A 43 22.43 -1.94 3.65
C GLN A 43 23.75 -1.54 4.29
N GLU A 44 23.67 -0.64 5.27
CA GLU A 44 24.82 -0.05 5.94
C GLU A 44 24.41 0.57 7.27
N GLU A 45 25.40 0.85 8.10
CA GLU A 45 25.25 1.72 9.26
C GLU A 45 26.02 3.01 8.99
N ASP A 46 25.33 4.14 9.01
CA ASP A 46 25.95 5.47 8.94
C ASP A 46 25.48 6.32 10.10
N ASN A 47 26.40 7.06 10.73
CA ASN A 47 26.09 8.00 11.82
C ASN A 47 25.18 7.40 12.93
N SER A 48 25.49 6.20 13.43
CA SER A 48 24.68 5.46 14.45
C SER A 48 23.26 5.11 13.99
N THR A 49 23.03 5.09 12.68
CA THR A 49 21.74 4.76 12.05
C THR A 49 21.87 3.54 11.17
N TYR A 50 21.11 2.49 11.49
CA TYR A 50 21.03 1.28 10.68
C TYR A 50 20.07 1.49 9.51
N ASN A 51 20.54 1.31 8.28
CA ASN A 51 19.74 1.48 7.08
C ASN A 51 19.32 0.12 6.51
N PHE A 52 18.02 -0.02 6.24
CA PHE A 52 17.42 -1.20 5.62
C PHE A 52 16.64 -0.80 4.37
N ARG A 53 16.67 -1.69 3.37
CA ARG A 53 15.71 -1.69 2.26
C ARG A 53 14.74 -2.83 2.46
N TRP A 54 13.48 -2.63 2.13
CA TRP A 54 12.46 -3.65 2.27
C TRP A 54 11.56 -3.63 1.04
N TYR A 55 11.79 -4.57 0.12
CA TYR A 55 10.94 -4.77 -1.05
C TYR A 55 9.65 -5.46 -0.62
N THR A 56 8.49 -4.85 -0.91
CA THR A 56 7.19 -5.40 -0.54
C THR A 56 6.10 -4.94 -1.51
N SER A 57 5.11 -5.82 -1.74
CA SER A 57 3.94 -5.51 -2.57
C SER A 57 3.05 -4.45 -1.92
N TYR A 58 3.14 -4.25 -0.60
CA TYR A 58 2.35 -3.27 0.14
C TYR A 58 2.84 -1.82 -0.02
N ALA A 59 4.05 -1.62 -0.57
CA ALA A 59 4.56 -0.30 -0.90
C ALA A 59 4.19 0.17 -2.31
N CYS A 60 3.56 -0.72 -3.09
CA CYS A 60 3.17 -0.44 -4.47
C CYS A 60 1.89 0.40 -4.53
N PRO A 61 1.88 1.50 -5.30
CA PRO A 61 0.64 2.19 -5.59
C PRO A 61 -0.28 1.30 -6.43
N GLU A 62 -1.59 1.59 -6.39
CA GLU A 62 -2.54 1.02 -7.34
C GLU A 62 -2.12 1.36 -8.77
N GLU A 63 -2.26 0.40 -9.68
CA GLU A 63 -2.00 0.66 -11.09
C GLU A 63 -3.10 1.55 -11.66
N PRO A 64 -2.75 2.57 -12.48
CA PRO A 64 -3.75 3.37 -13.16
C PRO A 64 -4.56 2.46 -14.08
N LEU A 65 -5.82 2.23 -13.74
CA LEU A 65 -6.76 1.45 -14.54
C LEU A 65 -7.59 2.38 -15.43
N GLU A 66 -7.57 2.13 -16.74
CA GLU A 66 -8.51 2.77 -17.67
C GLU A 66 -9.89 2.13 -17.53
N CYS A 67 -10.83 2.84 -16.89
CA CYS A 67 -12.20 2.38 -16.66
C CYS A 67 -13.13 2.68 -17.85
N MET A 68 -12.61 2.67 -19.06
CA MET A 68 -13.33 3.05 -20.27
C MET A 68 -13.29 1.91 -21.28
N VAL A 69 -14.43 1.59 -21.87
CA VAL A 69 -14.55 0.47 -22.81
C VAL A 69 -15.26 0.94 -24.08
N THR A 70 -14.80 0.43 -25.23
CA THR A 70 -15.42 0.69 -26.53
C THR A 70 -16.08 -0.59 -27.04
N ASP A 71 -17.36 -0.52 -27.39
CA ASP A 71 -18.06 -1.60 -28.07
C ASP A 71 -17.46 -1.78 -29.48
N PRO A 72 -16.87 -2.94 -29.80
CA PRO A 72 -16.23 -3.16 -31.10
C PRO A 72 -17.21 -3.18 -32.28
N SER A 73 -18.51 -3.39 -32.04
CA SER A 73 -19.53 -3.49 -33.08
C SER A 73 -20.16 -2.14 -33.40
N MET A 74 -20.55 -1.39 -32.36
CA MET A 74 -21.24 -0.10 -32.51
C MET A 74 -20.28 1.09 -32.45
N MET A 75 -19.01 0.88 -32.05
CA MET A 75 -18.03 1.94 -31.80
C MET A 75 -18.47 2.95 -30.74
N GLU A 76 -19.39 2.56 -29.85
CA GLU A 76 -19.83 3.36 -28.72
C GLU A 76 -18.87 3.20 -27.55
N GLN A 77 -18.65 4.29 -26.80
CA GLN A 77 -17.76 4.32 -25.66
C GLN A 77 -18.53 4.47 -24.36
N TYR A 78 -18.17 3.66 -23.37
CA TYR A 78 -18.75 3.66 -22.04
C TYR A 78 -17.67 3.99 -21.02
N ASP A 79 -17.88 5.08 -20.28
CA ASP A 79 -16.97 5.54 -19.24
C ASP A 79 -17.50 5.16 -17.84
N LEU A 80 -16.79 4.25 -17.16
CA LEU A 80 -17.11 3.78 -15.81
C LEU A 80 -16.28 4.49 -14.73
N SER A 81 -15.44 5.47 -15.09
CA SER A 81 -14.58 6.19 -14.13
C SER A 81 -15.36 6.85 -12.98
N SER A 82 -16.60 7.28 -13.25
CA SER A 82 -17.51 7.83 -12.24
C SER A 82 -17.88 6.87 -11.10
N LEU A 83 -17.70 5.56 -11.30
CA LEU A 83 -17.98 4.52 -10.30
C LEU A 83 -16.79 4.26 -9.38
N VAL A 84 -15.59 4.77 -9.68
CA VAL A 84 -14.39 4.54 -8.87
C VAL A 84 -14.57 5.17 -7.48
N LYS A 85 -14.38 4.36 -6.44
CA LYS A 85 -14.30 4.82 -5.05
C LYS A 85 -12.83 4.90 -4.67
N PHE A 86 -12.38 6.09 -4.27
CA PHE A 86 -10.99 6.32 -3.85
C PHE A 86 -10.93 6.66 -2.36
N GLU A 87 -9.78 6.37 -1.75
CA GLU A 87 -9.52 6.67 -0.35
C GLU A 87 -9.57 8.19 -0.10
N GLY A 88 -10.39 8.63 0.86
CA GLY A 88 -10.67 10.05 1.10
C GLY A 88 -11.93 10.60 0.40
N GLY A 89 -12.60 9.80 -0.43
CA GLY A 89 -13.94 10.10 -0.96
C GLY A 89 -15.05 10.02 0.12
N ARG A 90 -16.25 10.56 -0.19
CA ARG A 90 -17.41 10.42 0.70
C ARG A 90 -18.01 9.01 0.59
N GLY A 91 -17.91 8.24 1.68
CA GLY A 91 -18.52 6.91 1.82
C GLY A 91 -17.53 5.76 1.56
N GLY A 92 -17.86 4.57 2.05
CA GLY A 92 -17.03 3.36 1.84
C GLY A 92 -17.21 2.74 0.45
N ASN A 93 -16.54 1.60 0.25
CA ASN A 93 -16.63 0.80 -0.98
C ASN A 93 -18.07 0.42 -1.32
N TRP A 94 -18.29 0.10 -2.60
CA TRP A 94 -19.56 -0.47 -3.03
C TRP A 94 -19.80 -1.80 -2.32
N TYR A 95 -21.06 -2.12 -2.05
CA TYR A 95 -21.41 -3.42 -1.51
C TYR A 95 -22.72 -3.94 -2.08
N ALA A 96 -22.78 -5.25 -2.27
CA ALA A 96 -23.98 -5.98 -2.65
C ALA A 96 -24.39 -6.92 -1.51
N MET A 97 -25.69 -7.02 -1.27
CA MET A 97 -26.27 -7.92 -0.26
C MET A 97 -26.95 -9.09 -0.94
N GLU A 98 -26.63 -10.31 -0.50
CA GLU A 98 -27.35 -11.50 -0.91
C GLU A 98 -28.70 -11.59 -0.20
N ASN A 99 -29.78 -11.65 -0.97
CA ASN A 99 -31.12 -11.66 -0.41
C ASN A 99 -31.60 -13.10 -0.16
N SER A 100 -30.94 -13.81 0.77
CA SER A 100 -31.42 -15.10 1.25
C SER A 100 -32.58 -14.90 2.23
N ARG A 101 -33.62 -15.76 2.11
CA ARG A 101 -34.78 -15.77 3.02
C ARG A 101 -34.40 -16.16 4.45
N GLU A 102 -33.29 -16.87 4.62
CA GLU A 102 -32.72 -17.23 5.91
C GLU A 102 -31.72 -16.15 6.36
N HIS A 103 -31.93 -15.61 7.56
CA HIS A 103 -31.16 -14.48 8.10
C HIS A 103 -29.68 -14.81 8.37
N PHE A 104 -29.34 -16.08 8.57
CA PHE A 104 -28.01 -16.54 8.95
C PHE A 104 -27.07 -16.79 7.77
N THR A 105 -27.56 -16.77 6.52
CA THR A 105 -26.74 -16.92 5.31
C THR A 105 -26.57 -15.63 4.52
N ARG A 106 -27.05 -14.48 5.03
CA ARG A 106 -26.93 -13.21 4.30
C ARG A 106 -25.46 -12.77 4.23
N ARG A 107 -24.91 -12.78 3.02
CA ARG A 107 -23.55 -12.34 2.75
C ARG A 107 -23.55 -10.91 2.23
N LYS A 108 -22.55 -10.15 2.67
CA LYS A 108 -22.23 -8.81 2.18
C LYS A 108 -20.93 -8.93 1.38
N TYR A 109 -20.99 -8.55 0.11
CA TYR A 109 -19.83 -8.55 -0.78
C TYR A 109 -19.40 -7.11 -1.00
N TYR A 110 -18.13 -6.80 -0.75
CA TYR A 110 -17.54 -5.52 -1.15
C TYR A 110 -16.99 -5.64 -2.57
N LEU A 111 -17.16 -4.57 -3.32
CA LEU A 111 -16.69 -4.39 -4.69
C LEU A 111 -15.74 -3.20 -4.71
#